data_AF-A0A5C7IA17-F1
#
_entry.id   AF-A0A5C7IA17-F1
#
_cell.length_a   1.000
_cell.length_b   1.000
_cell.length_c   1.000
_cell.angle_alpha   90.00
_cell.angle_beta   90.00
_cell.angle_gamma   90.00
#
_symmetry.space_group_name_H-M   'P 1'
#
loop_
_entity.id
_entity.type
_entity.pdbx_description
1 polymer ?
#
loop_
_entity_poly.entity_id
_entity_poly.type
_entity_poly.pdbx_seq_one_letter_code
_entity_poly.pdbx_strand_id
1 'polypeptide(L)'
;MAFVVPNCGLKAIPHIESKLKFWKKQHGVVYDMLNTNGFGWNDVRKCIEVDSDEAWKSYVQHYKQAKGFRGKHFPLYERLTNIFGKDRANGKAAQTPDQ
;
A
#
# COMPACT_ATOMS: atom_id res chain seq x y z
N MET A 1 6.88 24.15 16.55
CA MET A 1 6.55 25.25 15.62
C MET A 1 5.53 24.75 14.61
N ALA A 2 4.29 25.26 14.65
CA ALA A 2 3.24 24.85 13.72
C ALA A 2 3.21 25.79 12.52
N PHE A 3 3.41 25.27 11.32
CA PHE A 3 3.27 26.03 10.08
C PHE A 3 1.78 26.16 9.76
N VAL A 4 1.21 27.33 10.07
CA VAL A 4 -0.18 27.68 9.76
C VAL A 4 -0.16 28.41 8.43
N VAL A 5 -0.79 27.81 7.40
CA VAL A 5 -1.04 28.49 6.13
C VAL A 5 -2.23 29.44 6.35
N PRO A 6 -2.09 30.76 6.11
CA PRO A 6 -3.16 31.70 6.39
C PRO A 6 -4.29 31.47 5.39
N ASN A 7 -5.53 31.39 5.89
CA ASN A 7 -6.79 31.17 5.15
C ASN A 7 -7.28 29.72 4.96
N CYS A 8 -6.82 28.78 5.78
CA CYS A 8 -7.58 27.55 6.04
C CYS A 8 -7.50 27.24 7.54
N GLY A 9 -8.64 27.15 8.22
CA GLY A 9 -8.73 26.68 9.63
C GLY A 9 -8.27 25.23 9.84
N LEU A 10 -7.57 24.64 8.86
CA LEU A 10 -6.98 23.33 8.88
C LEU A 10 -5.56 23.45 9.41
N LYS A 11 -5.34 22.94 10.63
CA LYS A 11 -3.99 22.68 11.12
C LYS A 11 -3.32 21.74 10.12
N ALA A 12 -2.22 22.18 9.50
CA ALA A 12 -1.54 21.42 8.44
C ALA A 12 -1.09 20.04 8.94
N ILE A 13 -0.61 19.96 10.18
CA ILE A 13 -0.05 18.76 10.81
C ILE A 13 -1.06 17.59 10.89
N PRO A 14 -2.24 17.71 11.53
CA PRO A 14 -3.19 16.58 11.64
C PRO A 14 -3.73 16.12 10.28
N HIS A 15 -3.85 17.03 9.31
CA HIS A 15 -4.29 16.68 7.97
C HIS A 15 -3.20 15.90 7.20
N ILE A 16 -1.93 16.27 7.36
CA ILE A 16 -0.79 15.53 6.79
C ILE A 16 -0.71 14.12 7.41
N GLU A 17 -0.82 14.00 8.73
CA GLU A 17 -0.77 12.70 9.41
C GLU A 17 -1.94 11.78 9.02
N SER A 18 -3.15 12.33 8.91
CA SER A 18 -4.32 11.57 8.46
C SER A 18 -4.14 11.04 7.04
N LYS A 19 -3.63 11.87 6.11
CA LYS A 19 -3.32 11.44 4.74
C LYS A 19 -2.22 10.38 4.71
N LEU A 20 -1.18 10.52 5.53
CA LEU A 20 -0.10 9.53 5.61
C LEU A 20 -0.60 8.18 6.12
N LYS A 21 -1.44 8.17 7.18
CA LYS A 21 -2.08 6.95 7.69
C LYS A 21 -2.96 6.28 6.62
N PHE A 22 -3.72 7.08 5.88
CA PHE A 22 -4.54 6.58 4.78
C PHE A 22 -3.67 5.93 3.68
N TRP A 23 -2.63 6.61 3.21
CA TRP A 23 -1.72 6.08 2.19
C TRP A 23 -0.97 4.84 2.65
N LYS A 24 -0.53 4.77 3.90
CA LYS A 24 0.10 3.57 4.48
C LYS A 24 -0.86 2.38 4.47
N LYS A 25 -2.14 2.60 4.81
CA LYS A 25 -3.18 1.55 4.75
C LYS A 25 -3.44 1.08 3.32
N GLN A 26 -3.55 2.00 2.36
CA GLN A 26 -3.74 1.64 0.95
C GLN A 26 -2.54 0.87 0.39
N HIS A 27 -1.32 1.34 0.68
CA HIS A 27 -0.08 0.66 0.29
C HIS A 27 0.00 -0.75 0.88
N GLY A 28 -0.34 -0.93 2.16
CA GLY A 28 -0.35 -2.24 2.82
C GLY A 28 -1.32 -3.24 2.17
N VAL A 29 -2.49 -2.80 1.73
CA VAL A 29 -3.45 -3.67 1.02
C VAL A 29 -2.88 -4.12 -0.33
N VAL A 30 -2.34 -3.18 -1.12
CA VAL A 30 -1.75 -3.50 -2.42
C VAL A 30 -0.53 -4.41 -2.27
N TYR A 31 0.30 -4.18 -1.24
CA TYR A 31 1.45 -5.03 -0.92
C TYR A 31 1.04 -6.46 -0.58
N ASP A 32 0.02 -6.63 0.27
CA ASP A 32 -0.50 -7.95 0.64
C ASP A 32 -1.04 -8.73 -0.57
N MET A 33 -1.73 -8.00 -1.46
CA MET A 33 -2.21 -8.56 -2.74
C MET A 33 -1.05 -9.04 -3.59
N LEU A 34 0.00 -8.23 -3.78
CA LEU A 34 1.18 -8.62 -4.55
C LEU A 34 1.99 -9.76 -3.92
N ASN A 35 1.83 -9.98 -2.61
CA ASN A 35 2.44 -11.12 -1.91
C ASN A 35 1.58 -12.39 -1.98
N THR A 36 0.39 -12.31 -2.58
CA THR A 36 -0.51 -13.44 -2.81
C THR A 36 -0.30 -13.97 -4.22
N ASN A 37 -0.28 -15.30 -4.36
CA ASN A 37 -0.15 -15.91 -5.68
C ASN A 37 -1.35 -15.57 -6.57
N GLY A 38 -1.10 -15.29 -7.85
CA GLY A 38 -2.15 -14.91 -8.81
C GLY A 38 -2.39 -13.40 -8.94
N PHE A 39 -1.57 -12.57 -8.28
CA PHE A 39 -1.65 -11.10 -8.33
C PHE A 39 -0.32 -10.51 -8.81
N GLY A 40 -0.41 -9.50 -9.66
CA GLY A 40 0.73 -8.79 -10.21
C GLY A 40 0.54 -7.28 -10.19
N TRP A 41 1.65 -6.55 -10.28
CA TRP A 41 1.64 -5.11 -10.46
C TRP A 41 1.91 -4.77 -11.93
N ASN A 42 0.98 -4.06 -12.58
CA ASN A 42 1.22 -3.53 -13.92
C ASN A 42 1.90 -2.17 -13.80
N ASP A 43 3.17 -2.10 -14.21
CA ASP A 43 3.91 -0.85 -14.14
C ASP A 43 3.46 0.19 -15.18
N VAL A 44 2.93 -0.23 -16.33
CA VAL A 44 2.48 0.70 -17.38
C VAL A 44 1.15 1.34 -17.04
N ARG A 45 0.19 0.52 -16.59
CA ARG A 45 -1.17 0.95 -16.20
C ARG A 45 -1.25 1.42 -14.75
N LYS A 46 -0.17 1.21 -13.99
CA LYS A 46 -0.04 1.50 -12.55
C LYS A 46 -1.23 0.96 -11.77
N CYS A 47 -1.56 -0.33 -11.94
CA CYS A 47 -2.70 -0.98 -11.30
C CYS A 47 -2.42 -2.45 -10.95
N ILE A 48 -3.26 -3.04 -10.08
CA ILE A 48 -3.23 -4.49 -9.82
C ILE A 48 -3.79 -5.26 -11.01
N GLU A 49 -3.01 -6.21 -11.48
CA GLU A 49 -3.41 -7.28 -12.39
C GLU A 49 -3.62 -8.58 -11.63
N VAL A 50 -4.53 -9.40 -12.12
CA VAL A 50 -4.91 -10.66 -11.49
C VAL A 50 -4.98 -11.71 -12.59
N ASP A 51 -4.36 -12.85 -12.36
CA ASP A 51 -4.23 -13.91 -13.35
C ASP A 51 -5.58 -14.60 -13.64
N SER A 52 -6.45 -14.70 -12.64
CA SER A 52 -7.77 -15.31 -12.78
C SER A 52 -8.86 -14.56 -11.99
N ASP A 53 -10.05 -14.50 -12.56
CA ASP A 53 -11.23 -13.93 -11.90
C ASP A 53 -11.66 -14.74 -10.65
N GLU A 54 -11.37 -16.05 -10.61
CA GLU A 54 -11.60 -16.87 -9.43
C GLU A 54 -10.67 -16.51 -8.28
N ALA A 55 -9.38 -16.29 -8.56
CA ALA A 55 -8.42 -15.82 -7.56
C ALA A 55 -8.85 -14.47 -6.98
N TRP A 56 -9.34 -13.56 -7.83
CA TRP A 56 -9.92 -12.29 -7.41
C TRP A 56 -11.13 -12.48 -6.47
N LYS A 57 -12.11 -13.29 -6.89
CA LYS A 57 -13.35 -13.52 -6.15
C LYS A 57 -13.07 -14.13 -4.78
N SER A 58 -12.22 -15.15 -4.72
CA SER A 58 -11.81 -15.79 -3.46
C SER A 58 -11.11 -14.80 -2.54
N TYR A 59 -10.14 -14.04 -3.05
CA TYR A 59 -9.42 -13.07 -2.23
C TYR A 59 -10.33 -11.95 -1.69
N VAL A 60 -11.22 -11.38 -2.52
CA VAL A 60 -12.13 -10.30 -2.08
C VAL A 60 -13.19 -10.77 -1.08
N GLN A 61 -13.55 -12.06 -1.06
CA GLN A 61 -14.43 -12.61 -0.01
C GLN A 61 -13.78 -12.48 1.37
N HIS A 62 -12.48 -12.76 1.47
CA HIS A 62 -11.72 -12.62 2.72
C HIS A 62 -11.30 -11.17 3.00
N TYR A 63 -10.99 -10.40 1.95
CA TYR A 63 -10.44 -9.04 2.04
C TYR A 63 -11.33 -8.03 1.30
N LYS A 64 -12.45 -7.65 1.92
CA LYS A 64 -13.43 -6.71 1.32
C LYS A 64 -12.82 -5.36 0.94
N GLN A 65 -11.78 -4.90 1.64
CA GLN A 65 -11.08 -3.66 1.32
C GLN A 65 -10.32 -3.70 -0.02
N ALA A 66 -9.97 -4.88 -0.51
CA ALA A 66 -9.25 -5.07 -1.75
C ALA A 66 -10.12 -4.85 -2.98
N LYS A 67 -11.46 -4.98 -2.84
CA LYS A 67 -12.43 -4.90 -3.95
C LYS A 67 -12.25 -3.67 -4.85
N GLY A 68 -11.83 -2.54 -4.26
CA GLY A 68 -11.63 -1.29 -4.99
C GLY A 68 -10.32 -1.15 -5.74
N PHE A 69 -9.40 -2.13 -5.69
CA PHE A 69 -8.06 -2.01 -6.26
C PHE A 69 -7.87 -2.70 -7.61
N ARG A 70 -8.73 -3.64 -8.01
CA ARG A 70 -8.61 -4.30 -9.32
C ARG A 70 -8.87 -3.30 -10.44
N GLY A 71 -7.91 -3.20 -11.36
CA GLY A 71 -7.99 -2.28 -12.49
C GLY A 71 -8.04 -0.79 -12.12
N LYS A 72 -7.93 -0.45 -10.82
CA LYS A 72 -7.91 0.94 -10.38
C LYS A 72 -6.52 1.50 -10.58
N HIS A 73 -6.44 2.59 -11.32
CA HIS A 73 -5.20 3.33 -11.51
C HIS A 73 -4.73 3.88 -10.14
N PHE A 74 -3.55 3.46 -9.72
CA PHE A 74 -2.90 3.86 -8.48
C PHE A 74 -1.43 4.26 -8.71
N PRO A 75 -1.18 5.39 -9.40
CA PRO A 75 0.17 5.83 -9.81
C PRO A 75 1.06 6.22 -8.63
N LEU A 76 0.47 6.43 -7.45
CA LEU A 76 1.23 6.74 -6.25
C LEU A 76 1.85 5.49 -5.61
N TYR A 77 1.48 4.28 -6.04
CA TYR A 77 1.95 3.05 -5.40
C TYR A 77 3.48 2.97 -5.35
N GLU A 78 4.16 3.18 -6.47
CA GLU A 78 5.62 3.10 -6.51
C GLU A 78 6.29 4.16 -5.66
N ARG A 79 5.76 5.39 -5.66
CA ARG A 79 6.27 6.46 -4.77
C ARG A 79 6.10 6.06 -3.31
N LEU A 80 4.94 5.48 -2.96
CA LEU A 80 4.69 4.96 -1.62
C LEU A 80 5.58 3.76 -1.30
N THR A 81 5.89 2.89 -2.27
CA THR A 81 6.85 1.79 -2.12
C THR A 81 8.28 2.32 -1.96
N ASN A 82 8.66 3.44 -2.59
CA ASN A 82 9.96 4.04 -2.35
C ASN A 82 10.05 4.70 -0.95
N ILE A 83 8.96 5.31 -0.48
CA ILE A 83 8.88 5.96 0.84
C ILE A 83 8.78 4.92 1.97
N PHE A 84 7.92 3.92 1.83
CA PHE A 84 7.62 2.91 2.86
C PHE A 84 8.34 1.58 2.67
N GLY A 85 8.79 1.26 1.46
CA GLY A 85 9.46 -0.01 1.16
C GLY A 85 10.90 -0.06 1.66
N LYS A 86 11.59 1.09 1.77
CA LYS A 86 12.91 1.16 2.44
C LYS A 86 12.83 0.79 3.93
N ASP A 87 11.73 1.13 4.60
CA ASP A 87 11.49 0.82 6.02
C ASP A 87 11.07 -0.66 6.23
N ARG A 88 10.76 -1.38 5.15
CA ARG A 88 10.40 -2.80 5.20
C ARG A 88 11.57 -3.74 4.90
N ALA A 89 12.79 -3.21 4.78
CA ALA A 89 14.00 -4.02 4.62
C ALA A 89 14.45 -4.62 5.97
N ASN A 90 14.13 -5.91 6.11
CA ASN A 90 14.82 -6.92 6.91
C ASN A 90 14.59 -6.99 8.43
N GLY A 91 13.57 -7.76 8.82
CA GLY A 91 13.48 -8.42 10.13
C GLY A 91 13.60 -9.95 10.04
N LYS A 92 14.22 -10.49 8.98
CA LYS A 92 14.50 -11.93 8.85
C LYS A 92 15.97 -12.15 8.48
N ALA A 93 16.84 -11.68 9.37
CA ALA A 93 18.21 -12.16 9.49
C ALA A 93 18.60 -12.20 10.97
N ALA A 94 17.86 -12.96 11.77
CA ALA A 94 18.39 -13.52 13.00
C ALA A 94 18.65 -15.00 12.71
N GLN A 95 19.77 -15.25 12.04
CA GLN A 95 20.34 -16.58 11.95
C GLN A 95 20.73 -16.95 13.39
N THR A 96 20.03 -17.90 14.00
CA THR A 96 20.49 -18.55 15.23
C THR A 96 21.87 -19.16 14.94
N PRO A 97 22.93 -18.79 15.67
CA PRO A 97 24.13 -19.59 15.68
C PRO A 97 23.82 -20.88 16.46
N ASP A 98 23.75 -21.99 15.74
CA ASP A 98 24.01 -23.30 16.31
C ASP A 98 25.52 -23.43 16.48
N GLN A 99 26.00 -23.27 17.71
CA GLN A 99 27.21 -23.89 18.26
C GLN A 99 27.11 -23.94 19.78
#